data_AF-A0A179UMT7-F1
#
_entry.id   AF-A0A179UMT7-F1
#
_cell.length_a   1.000
_cell.length_b   1.000
_cell.length_c   1.000
_cell.angle_alpha   90.00
_cell.angle_beta   90.00
_cell.angle_gamma   90.00
#
_symmetry.space_group_name_H-M   'P 1'
#
loop_
_entity.id
_entity.type
_entity.pdbx_description
1 polymer ?
#
loop_
_entity_poly.entity_id
_entity_poly.type
_entity_poly.pdbx_seq_one_letter_code
_entity_poly.pdbx_strand_id
1 'polypeptide(L)'
;MSPLTHSFPTSALPTAVQTTTKNFQETARKPPGVNLSECALMEMVQYSCNPPEKGPPQGAAGGGVIECESVVRLFRRCAGGLTVETTTWERKGKGKKEEGKQ
;
A
#
# COMPACT_ATOMS: atom_id res chain seq x y z
N MET A 1 0.54 -18.71 -6.81
CA MET A 1 1.02 -18.30 -5.46
C MET A 1 1.55 -16.88 -5.55
N SER A 2 1.24 -16.01 -4.59
CA SER A 2 1.85 -14.67 -4.54
C SER A 2 3.36 -14.82 -4.26
N PRO A 3 4.24 -14.04 -4.91
CA PRO A 3 5.67 -14.08 -4.59
C PRO A 3 5.91 -13.70 -3.13
N LEU A 4 6.96 -14.25 -2.52
CA LEU A 4 7.42 -13.84 -1.18
C LEU A 4 7.87 -12.39 -1.24
N THR A 5 7.09 -11.49 -0.64
CA THR A 5 7.41 -10.07 -0.52
C THR A 5 8.05 -9.83 0.85
N HIS A 6 9.26 -9.27 0.86
CA HIS A 6 9.92 -8.84 2.09
C HIS A 6 9.21 -7.60 2.64
N SER A 7 8.83 -7.61 3.92
CA SER A 7 8.30 -6.43 4.59
C SER A 7 9.44 -5.48 4.95
N PHE A 8 9.18 -4.18 4.83
CA PHE A 8 10.12 -3.13 5.23
C PHE A 8 9.35 -1.94 5.82
N PRO A 9 9.98 -1.12 6.68
CA PRO A 9 9.30 0.01 7.29
C PRO A 9 8.95 1.08 6.24
N THR A 10 7.83 1.78 6.43
CA THR A 10 7.37 2.84 5.51
C THR A 10 8.43 3.93 5.24
N SER A 11 9.32 4.19 6.20
CA SER A 11 10.40 5.17 6.06
C SER A 11 11.43 4.77 5.00
N ALA A 12 11.58 3.47 4.72
CA ALA A 12 12.48 2.97 3.68
C ALA A 12 11.86 3.01 2.27
N LEU A 13 10.58 3.37 2.13
CA LEU A 13 9.87 3.39 0.84
C LEU A 13 10.59 4.23 -0.24
N PRO A 14 11.09 5.45 0.02
CA PRO A 14 11.78 6.25 -1.00
C PRO A 14 13.04 5.58 -1.56
N THR A 15 13.71 4.75 -0.75
CA THR A 15 14.90 4.00 -1.15
C THR A 15 14.51 2.70 -1.84
N ALA A 16 13.56 1.94 -1.29
CA ALA A 16 13.11 0.65 -1.83
C ALA A 16 12.52 0.78 -3.25
N VAL A 17 11.88 1.90 -3.58
CA VAL A 17 11.36 2.11 -4.94
C VAL A 17 12.47 2.32 -5.98
N GLN A 18 13.71 2.59 -5.58
CA GLN A 18 14.84 2.74 -6.50
C GLN A 18 15.42 1.39 -6.95
N THR A 19 15.00 0.28 -6.35
CA THR A 19 15.51 -1.05 -6.67
C THR A 19 14.42 -1.96 -7.27
N THR A 20 14.86 -3.03 -7.93
CA THR A 20 14.04 -4.09 -8.49
C THR A 20 14.75 -5.43 -8.35
N THR A 21 14.00 -6.51 -8.17
CA THR A 21 14.56 -7.86 -8.11
C THR A 21 14.64 -8.46 -9.51
N LYS A 22 15.81 -8.95 -9.90
CA LYS A 22 16.02 -9.74 -11.13
C LYS A 22 16.85 -10.96 -10.76
N ASN A 23 16.40 -12.16 -11.15
CA ASN A 23 17.09 -13.42 -10.82
C ASN A 23 17.41 -13.56 -9.31
N PHE A 24 16.45 -13.20 -8.44
CA PHE A 24 16.60 -13.20 -6.98
C PHE A 24 17.71 -12.26 -6.43
N GLN A 25 18.25 -11.36 -7.25
CA GLN A 25 19.19 -10.33 -6.83
C GLN A 25 18.55 -8.95 -6.91
N GLU A 26 18.82 -8.13 -5.90
CA GLU A 26 18.41 -6.73 -5.90
C GLU A 26 19.33 -5.92 -6.81
N THR A 27 18.71 -5.15 -7.71
CA THR A 27 19.41 -4.33 -8.70
C THR A 27 18.79 -2.95 -8.72
N ALA A 28 19.60 -1.92 -8.98
CA ALA A 28 19.09 -0.57 -9.14
C ALA A 28 18.20 -0.47 -10.40
N ARG A 29 17.14 0.33 -10.31
CA ARG A 29 16.34 0.71 -11.48
C ARG A 29 17.18 1.57 -12.41
N LYS A 30 16.86 1.48 -13.70
CA LYS A 30 17.48 2.33 -14.72
C LYS A 30 17.10 3.80 -14.48
N PRO A 31 18.00 4.76 -14.72
CA PRO A 31 17.69 6.19 -14.67
C PRO A 31 16.54 6.56 -15.64
N PRO A 32 15.81 7.66 -15.35
CA PRO A 32 15.93 8.53 -14.19
C PRO A 32 15.39 7.88 -12.89
N GLY A 33 15.85 8.35 -11.74
CA GLY A 33 15.36 7.89 -10.44
C GLY A 33 13.87 8.15 -10.24
N VAL A 34 13.24 7.40 -9.34
CA VAL A 34 11.80 7.53 -9.07
C VAL A 34 11.57 8.59 -8.00
N ASN A 35 10.91 9.69 -8.33
CA ASN A 35 10.41 10.64 -7.35
C ASN A 35 8.92 10.41 -7.09
N LEU A 36 8.57 9.82 -5.93
CA LEU A 36 7.19 9.48 -5.59
C LEU A 36 6.26 10.70 -5.52
N SER A 37 6.76 11.88 -5.14
CA SER A 37 5.92 13.08 -5.02
C SER A 37 5.48 13.63 -6.36
N GLU A 38 6.23 13.36 -7.43
CA GLU A 38 5.94 13.77 -8.81
C GLU A 38 5.01 12.78 -9.53
N CYS A 39 4.84 11.57 -8.99
CA CYS A 39 3.95 10.56 -9.55
C CYS A 39 2.47 10.87 -9.24
N ALA A 40 1.57 10.49 -10.15
CA ALA A 40 0.14 10.68 -9.96
C ALA A 40 -0.36 9.88 -8.74
N LEU A 41 -1.07 10.56 -7.83
CA LEU A 41 -1.72 9.92 -6.68
C LEU A 41 -3.09 9.40 -7.10
N MET A 42 -3.29 8.10 -6.92
CA MET A 42 -4.52 7.38 -7.24
C MET A 42 -5.11 6.78 -5.97
N GLU A 43 -6.42 6.67 -5.94
CA GLU A 43 -7.17 6.01 -4.87
C GLU A 43 -7.90 4.79 -5.43
N MET A 44 -7.87 3.69 -4.68
CA MET A 44 -8.66 2.50 -4.95
C MET A 44 -9.45 2.13 -3.70
N VAL A 45 -10.76 2.05 -3.84
CA VAL A 45 -11.66 1.54 -2.81
C VAL A 45 -11.89 0.06 -3.07
N GLN A 46 -11.54 -0.76 -2.10
CA GLN A 46 -11.82 -2.20 -2.09
C GLN A 46 -12.83 -2.50 -0.98
N TYR A 47 -13.47 -3.65 -1.03
CA TYR A 47 -14.33 -4.13 0.06
C TYR A 47 -13.78 -5.44 0.59
N SER A 48 -13.60 -5.53 1.91
CA SER A 48 -13.21 -6.76 2.61
C SER A 48 -14.42 -7.29 3.36
N CYS A 49 -14.89 -8.46 2.97
CA CYS A 49 -16.05 -9.12 3.58
C CYS A 49 -15.58 -10.15 4.61
N ASN A 50 -16.14 -10.09 5.81
CA ASN A 50 -15.71 -10.88 6.98
C ASN A 50 -14.19 -10.79 7.18
N PRO A 51 -13.65 -9.56 7.36
CA PRO A 51 -12.21 -9.36 7.47
C PRO A 51 -11.63 -10.22 8.60
N PRO A 52 -10.50 -10.90 8.38
CA PRO A 52 -9.97 -11.90 9.31
C PRO A 52 -9.67 -11.33 10.70
N GLU A 53 -9.32 -10.05 10.79
CA GLU A 53 -9.13 -9.31 12.04
C GLU A 53 -10.39 -9.24 12.93
N LYS A 54 -11.58 -9.40 12.37
CA LYS A 54 -12.85 -9.43 13.12
C LYS A 54 -13.25 -10.82 13.61
N GLY A 55 -12.47 -11.85 13.27
CA GLY A 55 -12.79 -13.23 13.59
C GLY A 55 -13.93 -13.80 12.73
N PRO A 56 -14.35 -15.05 12.98
CA PRO A 56 -15.40 -15.68 12.21
C PRO A 56 -16.76 -14.99 12.42
N PRO A 57 -17.65 -14.97 11.41
CA PRO A 57 -18.98 -14.39 11.55
C PRO A 57 -19.74 -15.00 12.73
N GLN A 58 -20.35 -14.16 13.56
CA GLN A 58 -21.25 -14.62 14.62
C GLN A 58 -22.45 -15.34 13.99
N GLY A 59 -22.77 -16.55 14.49
CA GLY A 59 -23.83 -17.39 13.94
C GLY A 59 -23.38 -18.41 12.88
N ALA A 60 -22.09 -18.72 12.77
CA ALA A 60 -21.53 -19.72 11.83
C ALA A 60 -22.17 -21.13 11.90
N ALA A 61 -22.93 -21.45 12.95
CA ALA A 61 -23.69 -22.70 13.06
C ALA A 61 -25.03 -22.71 12.27
N GLY A 62 -25.48 -21.59 11.68
CA GLY A 62 -26.81 -21.52 11.05
C GLY A 62 -26.99 -20.52 9.89
N GLY A 63 -25.92 -19.86 9.43
CA GLY A 63 -25.98 -18.84 8.38
C GLY A 63 -25.52 -17.48 8.89
N GLY A 64 -24.20 -17.26 8.86
CA GLY A 64 -23.60 -16.00 9.32
C GLY A 64 -23.94 -14.83 8.39
N VAL A 65 -24.12 -13.64 8.96
CA VAL A 65 -24.26 -12.39 8.21
C VAL A 65 -22.92 -12.05 7.57
N ILE A 66 -22.93 -11.67 6.29
CA ILE A 66 -21.74 -11.17 5.60
C ILE A 66 -21.65 -9.66 5.86
N GLU A 67 -20.60 -9.25 6.56
CA GLU A 67 -20.31 -7.84 6.78
C GLU A 67 -19.09 -7.42 5.96
N CYS A 68 -19.25 -6.41 5.10
CA CYS A 68 -18.17 -5.90 4.27
C CYS A 68 -17.78 -4.48 4.70
N GLU A 69 -16.48 -4.23 4.80
CA GLU A 69 -15.92 -2.92 5.11
C GLU A 69 -15.11 -2.40 3.93
N SER A 70 -15.17 -1.08 3.71
CA SER A 70 -14.37 -0.43 2.69
C SER A 70 -12.91 -0.31 3.14
N VAL A 71 -11.98 -0.76 2.30
CA VAL A 71 -10.54 -0.60 2.46
C VAL A 71 -10.04 0.36 1.39
N VAL A 72 -9.65 1.57 1.82
CA VAL A 72 -9.07 2.58 0.93
C VAL A 72 -7.56 2.36 0.82
N ARG A 73 -7.09 2.13 -0.41
CA ARG A 73 -5.68 2.00 -0.77
C ARG A 73 -5.26 3.18 -1.63
N LEU A 74 -4.10 3.77 -1.35
CA LEU A 74 -3.52 4.85 -2.13
C LEU A 74 -2.32 4.34 -2.91
N PHE A 75 -2.17 4.79 -4.15
CA PHE A 75 -1.09 4.38 -5.04
C PHE A 75 -0.44 5.57 -5.72
N ARG A 76 0.88 5.51 -5.91
CA ARG A 76 1.62 6.38 -6.84
C ARG A 76 1.80 5.64 -8.16
N ARG A 77 1.26 6.21 -9.23
CA ARG A 77 1.47 5.74 -10.60
C ARG A 77 2.55 6.59 -11.26
N CYS A 78 3.73 6.01 -11.41
CA CYS A 78 4.93 6.64 -11.95
C CYS A 78 5.13 6.28 -13.44
N ALA A 79 6.09 6.95 -14.08
CA ALA A 79 6.51 6.63 -15.45
C ALA A 79 7.01 5.18 -15.57
N GLY A 80 7.02 4.64 -16.80
CA GLY A 80 7.46 3.26 -17.06
C GLY A 80 6.53 2.18 -16.48
N GLY A 81 5.29 2.55 -16.12
CA GLY A 81 4.28 1.61 -15.61
C GLY A 81 4.45 1.22 -14.14
N LEU A 82 5.42 1.81 -13.43
CA LEU A 82 5.63 1.54 -12.01
C LEU A 82 4.44 2.03 -11.19
N THR A 83 3.78 1.11 -10.49
CA THR A 83 2.70 1.41 -9.54
C THR A 83 3.13 0.97 -8.16
N VAL A 84 3.10 1.88 -7.19
CA VAL A 84 3.54 1.66 -5.81
C VAL A 84 2.38 1.94 -4.88
N GLU A 85 2.03 0.99 -4.01
CA GLU A 85 1.08 1.21 -2.92
C GLU A 85 1.74 2.09 -1.85
N THR A 86 1.13 3.24 -1.55
CA THR A 86 1.70 4.27 -0.68
C THR A 86 0.78 4.67 0.48
N THR A 87 -0.24 3.87 0.81
CA THR A 87 -1.28 4.22 1.80
C THR A 87 -0.69 4.72 3.11
N THR A 88 0.23 3.95 3.70
CA THR A 88 0.86 4.33 4.98
C THR A 88 1.79 5.54 4.84
N TRP A 89 2.41 5.71 3.67
CA TRP A 89 3.32 6.83 3.40
C TRP A 89 2.56 8.15 3.29
N GLU A 90 1.46 8.17 2.54
CA GLU A 90 0.59 9.34 2.40
C GLU A 90 -0.04 9.74 3.74
N ARG A 91 -0.51 8.76 4.52
CA ARG A 91 -1.10 9.01 5.85
C ARG A 91 -0.10 9.66 6.82
N LYS A 92 1.14 9.17 6.85
CA LYS A 92 2.22 9.77 7.67
C LYS A 92 2.58 11.19 7.23
N GLY A 93 2.55 11.47 5.92
CA GLY A 93 2.80 12.81 5.39
C GLY A 93 1.73 13.83 5.75
N LYS A 94 0.46 13.41 5.87
CA LYS A 94 -0.67 14.27 6.24
C LYS A 94 -0.71 14.62 7.73
N GLY A 95 -0.26 13.72 8.61
CA GLY A 95 -0.24 13.96 10.07
C GLY A 95 0.64 15.14 10.51
N LYS A 96 1.65 15.53 9.72
CA LYS A 96 2.48 16.71 10.02
C LYS A 96 1.88 18.07 9.65
N LYS A 97 0.76 18.10 8.91
CA LYS A 97 0.14 19.36 8.47
C LYS A 97 -0.94 19.88 9.42
N GLU A 98 -1.45 19.06 10.33
CA GLU A 98 -2.50 19.47 11.27
C GLU A 98 -1.97 20.04 12.60
N GLU A 99 -0.73 19.73 13.01
CA GLU A 99 -0.11 20.31 14.23
C GLU A 99 0.45 21.74 14.05
N GLY A 100 0.27 22.36 12.88
CA GLY A 100 0.76 23.70 12.57
C GLY A 100 -0.32 24.79 12.57
N LYS A 101 -1.53 24.52 13.08
CA LYS A 101 -2.61 25.50 13.18
C LYS A 101 -3.26 25.43 14.55
N GLN A 102 -2.59 26.00 15.55
CA GLN A 102 -3.22 26.46 16.78
C GLN A 102 -2.52 27.73 17.28
#